data_AF-D3YWL4-F1
#
_entry.id   AF-D3YWL4-F1
#
_cell.length_a   1.000
_cell.length_b   1.000
_cell.length_c   1.000
_cell.angle_alpha   90.00
_cell.angle_beta   90.00
_cell.angle_gamma   90.00
#
_symmetry.space_group_name_H-M   'P 1'
#
loop_
_entity.id
_entity.type
_entity.pdbx_description
1 polymer ?
#
loop_
_entity_poly.entity_id
_entity_poly.type
_entity_poly.pdbx_seq_one_letter_code
_entity_poly.pdbx_strand_id
1 'polypeptide(L)'
;MGMWSIGVGAVGAAAVALLLANTDMFLSKPRKAALEYLEDIDLKTLEKEPRTFKAKELWEKNGAVIMAVRRPGCFLCRAEAADLMSLKP
;
A
#
# COMPACT_ATOMS: atom_id res chain seq x y z
N MET A 1 4.80 6.49 -49.31
CA MET A 1 4.70 6.56 -47.84
C MET A 1 5.36 7.87 -47.42
N GLY A 2 4.56 8.94 -47.34
CA GLY A 2 5.06 10.30 -47.22
C GLY A 2 5.36 10.70 -45.78
N MET A 3 6.05 11.84 -45.62
CA MET A 3 6.42 12.51 -44.36
C MET A 3 5.34 12.45 -43.26
N TRP A 4 4.07 12.45 -43.65
CA TRP A 4 2.89 12.32 -42.79
C TRP A 4 2.82 11.03 -41.96
N SER A 5 3.23 9.88 -42.51
CA SER A 5 3.19 8.60 -41.80
C SER A 5 4.21 8.54 -40.66
N ILE A 6 5.38 9.15 -40.87
CA ILE A 6 6.44 9.25 -39.84
C ILE A 6 6.02 10.23 -38.74
N GLY A 7 5.42 11.37 -39.11
CA GLY A 7 4.91 12.35 -38.14
C GLY A 7 3.83 11.77 -37.21
N VAL A 8 2.84 11.06 -37.77
CA VAL A 8 1.78 10.43 -36.97
C VAL A 8 2.34 9.32 -36.06
N GLY A 9 3.27 8.50 -36.58
CA GLY A 9 3.94 7.46 -35.80
C GLY A 9 4.74 8.02 -34.63
N ALA A 10 5.51 9.10 -34.86
CA ALA A 10 6.32 9.74 -33.82
C ALA A 10 5.45 10.35 -32.70
N VAL A 11 4.34 11.02 -33.05
CA VAL A 11 3.40 11.57 -32.07
C VAL A 11 2.75 10.46 -31.23
N GLY A 12 2.34 9.36 -31.86
CA GLY A 12 1.79 8.20 -31.15
C GLY A 12 2.78 7.59 -30.16
N ALA A 13 4.02 7.38 -30.58
CA ALA A 13 5.08 6.84 -29.71
C ALA A 13 5.38 7.78 -28.52
N ALA A 14 5.43 9.10 -28.76
CA ALA A 14 5.67 10.08 -27.71
C ALA A 14 4.53 10.10 -26.68
N ALA A 15 3.27 10.02 -27.12
CA ALA A 15 2.11 9.96 -26.23
C ALA A 15 2.13 8.70 -25.35
N VAL A 16 2.46 7.54 -25.93
CA VAL A 16 2.58 6.28 -25.17
C VAL A 16 3.72 6.35 -24.15
N ALA A 17 4.88 6.89 -24.54
CA ALA A 17 6.03 7.05 -23.64
C ALA A 17 5.69 7.95 -22.45
N LEU A 18 4.99 9.08 -22.69
CA LEU A 18 4.52 9.96 -21.62
C LEU A 18 3.52 9.28 -20.70
N LEU A 19 2.59 8.50 -21.23
CA LEU A 19 1.62 7.77 -20.42
C LEU A 19 2.29 6.71 -19.54
N LEU A 20 3.24 5.93 -20.10
CA LEU A 20 3.99 4.91 -19.36
C LEU A 20 4.89 5.53 -18.28
N ALA A 21 5.54 6.66 -18.58
CA ALA A 21 6.36 7.39 -17.62
C ALA A 21 5.54 7.97 -16.44
N ASN A 22 4.23 8.16 -16.61
CA ASN A 22 3.34 8.75 -15.62
C ASN A 22 2.26 7.78 -15.13
N THR A 23 2.53 6.47 -15.15
CA THR A 23 1.60 5.44 -14.65
C THR A 23 1.16 5.70 -13.19
N ASP A 24 1.99 6.36 -12.39
CA ASP A 24 1.68 6.77 -11.01
C ASP A 24 0.50 7.76 -10.91
N MET A 25 0.17 8.50 -11.98
CA MET A 25 -1.01 9.37 -12.02
C MET A 25 -2.33 8.59 -12.02
N PHE A 26 -2.33 7.35 -12.52
CA PHE A 26 -3.50 6.49 -12.56
C PHE A 26 -3.64 5.60 -11.32
N LEU A 27 -2.61 5.55 -10.47
CA LEU A 27 -2.67 4.83 -9.21
C LEU A 27 -3.45 5.66 -8.18
N SER A 28 -4.26 4.97 -7.37
CA SER A 28 -4.88 5.57 -6.21
C SER A 28 -3.79 6.13 -5.29
N LYS A 29 -3.83 7.45 -5.06
CA LYS A 29 -2.84 8.08 -4.21
C LYS A 29 -2.97 7.56 -2.77
N PRO A 30 -1.87 7.20 -2.11
CA PRO A 30 -1.94 6.79 -0.72
C PRO A 30 -2.45 7.94 0.12
N ARG A 31 -3.38 7.65 1.03
CA ARG A 31 -3.78 8.62 2.04
C ARG A 31 -2.64 8.80 3.03
N LYS A 32 -2.45 10.01 3.54
CA LYS A 32 -1.51 10.24 4.64
C LYS A 32 -1.93 9.38 5.85
N ALA A 33 -0.97 8.68 6.43
CA ALA A 33 -1.15 7.86 7.63
C ALA A 33 -1.23 8.75 8.89
N ALA A 34 -2.20 9.66 8.90
CA ALA A 34 -2.51 10.48 10.07
C ALA A 34 -3.18 9.61 11.15
N LEU A 35 -2.92 9.90 12.43
CA LEU A 35 -3.46 9.09 13.53
C LEU A 35 -4.98 9.09 13.53
N GLU A 36 -5.61 10.21 13.23
CA GLU A 36 -7.06 10.38 13.15
C GLU A 36 -7.66 9.50 12.04
N TYR A 37 -6.93 9.33 10.93
CA TYR A 37 -7.36 8.42 9.88
C TYR A 37 -7.17 6.96 10.28
N LEU A 38 -6.04 6.64 10.93
CA LEU A 38 -5.70 5.27 11.30
C LEU A 38 -6.62 4.75 12.41
N GLU A 39 -6.95 5.56 13.41
CA GLU A 39 -7.73 5.14 14.59
C GLU A 39 -9.16 4.70 14.23
N ASP A 40 -9.73 5.29 13.18
CA ASP A 40 -11.09 5.03 12.70
C ASP A 40 -11.21 3.79 11.79
N ILE A 41 -10.10 3.15 11.41
CA ILE A 41 -10.11 1.97 10.55
C ILE A 41 -10.74 0.77 11.29
N ASP A 42 -11.67 0.09 10.63
CA ASP A 42 -12.21 -1.18 11.12
C ASP A 42 -11.24 -2.33 10.80
N LEU A 43 -10.73 -2.97 11.86
CA LEU A 43 -9.87 -4.14 11.78
C LEU A 43 -10.66 -5.41 12.07
N LYS A 44 -10.23 -6.52 11.50
CA LYS A 44 -10.81 -7.85 11.69
C LYS A 44 -9.74 -8.83 12.13
N THR A 45 -9.98 -9.57 13.21
CA THR A 45 -9.07 -10.64 13.65
C THR A 45 -9.09 -11.81 12.66
N LEU A 46 -7.98 -12.55 12.59
CA LEU A 46 -7.84 -13.74 11.74
C LEU A 46 -8.18 -15.04 12.49
N GLU A 47 -8.80 -14.94 13.67
CA GLU A 47 -9.15 -16.07 14.53
C GLU A 47 -10.38 -16.82 14.01
N LYS A 48 -10.68 -17.98 14.61
CA LYS A 48 -11.83 -18.82 14.23
C LYS A 48 -13.17 -18.08 14.39
N GLU A 49 -13.27 -17.23 15.40
CA GLU A 49 -14.39 -16.32 15.62
C GLU A 49 -13.91 -14.89 15.37
N PRO A 50 -14.06 -14.37 14.14
CA PRO A 50 -13.50 -13.08 13.80
C PRO A 50 -14.27 -11.97 14.50
N ARG A 51 -13.54 -11.13 15.24
CA ARG A 51 -14.05 -9.90 15.82
C ARG A 51 -13.67 -8.71 14.95
N THR A 52 -14.64 -7.83 14.70
CA THR A 52 -14.40 -6.52 14.10
C THR A 52 -14.30 -5.47 15.20
N PHE A 53 -13.32 -4.58 15.11
CA PHE A 53 -13.04 -3.58 16.15
C PHE A 53 -12.27 -2.39 15.54
N LYS A 54 -12.24 -1.24 16.21
CA LYS A 54 -11.54 -0.05 15.70
C LYS A 54 -10.04 -0.16 15.94
N ALA A 55 -9.23 0.30 15.00
CA ALA A 55 -7.77 0.25 15.11
C ALA A 55 -7.26 0.95 16.37
N LYS A 56 -7.94 2.02 16.82
CA LYS A 56 -7.67 2.72 18.08
C LYS A 56 -7.49 1.78 19.28
N GLU A 57 -8.29 0.70 19.35
CA GLU A 57 -8.25 -0.25 20.46
C GLU A 57 -6.86 -0.93 20.61
N LEU A 58 -6.03 -0.96 19.55
CA LEU A 58 -4.67 -1.51 19.60
C LEU A 58 -3.70 -0.68 20.44
N TRP A 59 -3.91 0.63 20.58
CA TRP A 59 -3.02 1.54 21.31
C TRP A 59 -3.74 2.44 22.33
N GLU A 60 -5.01 2.17 22.62
CA GLU A 60 -5.78 2.98 23.57
C GLU A 60 -5.24 2.88 25.00
N LYS A 61 -4.78 1.69 25.41
CA LYS A 61 -4.29 1.44 26.78
C LYS A 61 -2.78 1.62 26.92
N ASN A 62 -2.01 1.19 25.92
CA ASN A 62 -0.55 1.23 25.91
C ASN A 62 -0.07 1.62 24.52
N GLY A 63 1.09 2.25 24.42
CA GLY A 63 1.75 2.47 23.14
C GLY A 63 2.00 1.13 22.43
N ALA A 64 1.76 1.08 21.13
CA ALA A 64 1.95 -0.10 20.31
C ALA A 64 2.83 0.21 19.10
N VAL A 65 3.72 -0.72 18.77
CA VAL A 65 4.42 -0.73 17.47
C VAL A 65 3.63 -1.64 16.54
N ILE A 66 3.14 -1.06 15.43
CA ILE A 66 2.27 -1.76 14.48
C ILE A 66 2.99 -1.89 13.14
N MET A 67 3.18 -3.13 12.71
CA MET A 67 3.72 -3.44 11.39
C MET A 67 2.57 -3.74 10.42
N ALA A 68 2.44 -2.95 9.36
CA ALA A 68 1.47 -3.17 8.30
C ALA A 68 2.11 -3.93 7.13
N VAL A 69 1.64 -5.15 6.85
CA VAL A 69 2.18 -6.00 5.79
C VAL A 69 1.19 -6.08 4.62
N ARG A 70 1.63 -5.70 3.41
CA ARG A 70 0.79 -5.78 2.20
C ARG A 70 0.54 -7.20 1.72
N ARG A 71 1.50 -8.12 1.89
CA ARG A 71 1.42 -9.53 1.48
C ARG A 71 1.86 -10.44 2.63
N PRO A 72 0.95 -10.90 3.51
CA PRO A 72 1.31 -11.79 4.62
C PRO A 72 1.85 -13.15 4.16
N GLY A 73 1.66 -13.50 2.89
CA GLY A 73 2.27 -14.67 2.25
C GLY A 73 3.75 -14.52 1.88
N CYS A 74 4.28 -13.28 1.85
CA CYS A 74 5.65 -12.99 1.43
C CYS A 74 6.65 -13.47 2.49
N PHE A 75 7.63 -14.30 2.07
CA PHE A 75 8.66 -14.82 2.97
C PHE A 75 9.43 -13.71 3.68
N LEU A 76 9.85 -12.67 2.95
CA LEU A 76 10.58 -11.54 3.53
C LEU A 76 9.76 -10.79 4.58
N CYS A 77 8.48 -10.52 4.32
CA CYS A 77 7.63 -9.81 5.27
C CYS A 77 7.34 -10.65 6.53
N ARG A 78 7.27 -11.98 6.40
CA ARG A 78 7.13 -12.85 7.58
C ARG A 78 8.39 -12.92 8.40
N ALA A 79 9.55 -12.99 7.76
CA ALA A 79 10.84 -12.99 8.46
C ALA A 79 10.99 -11.70 9.28
N GLU A 80 10.76 -10.54 8.65
CA GLU A 80 10.80 -9.24 9.33
C GLU A 80 9.78 -9.14 10.48
N ALA A 81 8.55 -9.61 10.28
CA ALA A 81 7.54 -9.64 11.36
C ALA A 81 7.95 -10.53 12.54
N ALA A 82 8.58 -11.68 12.26
CA ALA A 82 9.08 -12.59 13.30
C ALA A 82 10.27 -11.97 14.06
N ASP A 83 11.18 -11.31 13.36
CA ASP A 83 12.30 -10.61 13.96
C ASP A 83 11.82 -9.47 14.86
N LEU A 84 10.87 -8.65 14.40
CA LEU A 84 10.25 -7.59 15.20
C LEU A 84 9.54 -8.12 16.45
N MET A 85 8.83 -9.25 16.33
CA MET A 85 8.18 -9.88 17.49
C MET A 85 9.20 -10.41 18.51
N SER A 86 10.39 -10.81 18.06
CA SER A 86 11.45 -11.31 18.95
C SER A 86 12.08 -10.19 19.80
N LEU A 87 12.04 -8.95 19.31
CA LEU A 87 12.43 -7.74 20.03
C LEU A 87 11.34 -7.39 21.05
N LYS A 88 11.20 -8.23 22.08
CA LYS A 88 10.36 -7.92 23.23
C LYS A 88 10.83 -6.60 23.86
N PRO A 89 9.92 -5.67 24.18
CA PRO A 89 10.21 -4.64 25.18
C PRO A 89 10.38 -5.26 26.57
#